data_AF-A0A0D7X6T8-F1
#
_entry.id   AF-A0A0D7X6T8-F1
#
_cell.length_a   1.000
_cell.length_b   1.000
_cell.length_c   1.000
_cell.angle_alpha   90.00
_cell.angle_beta   90.00
_cell.angle_gamma   90.00
#
_symmetry.space_group_name_H-M   'P 1'
#
loop_
_entity.id
_entity.type
_entity.pdbx_description
1 polymer ?
#
loop_
_entity_poly.entity_id
_entity_poly.type
_entity_poly.pdbx_seq_one_letter_code
_entity_poly.pdbx_strand_id
1 'polypeptide(L)'
;MKKIFKKIFKHPIGIAVSSGVISSTISALIVAYIKSESFMSASITVWKWVISLFHSVLTFGVPVWMLLLILIIYFKLINPISNSFNKNSSPDFLNYKSDIIEGIRWEWEWFSYYGKYSISNRIDAVCIHCNGYLIDNRHSYHINTLECEHCGFKKNLSEWEHEEYRNKIKREILRRTRNKSNENSM
;
A
#
# COMPACT_ATOMS: atom_id res chain seq x y z
N MET A 1 9.83 13.46 4.78
CA MET A 1 10.10 14.58 3.84
C MET A 1 10.05 14.20 2.36
N LYS A 2 10.76 13.15 1.87
CA LYS A 2 10.78 12.76 0.44
C LYS A 2 9.42 12.47 -0.22
N LYS A 3 8.44 11.92 0.52
CA LYS A 3 7.11 11.55 -0.05
C LYS A 3 6.17 12.75 -0.25
N ILE A 4 6.30 13.80 0.54
CA ILE A 4 5.45 15.01 0.47
C ILE A 4 5.84 15.86 -0.74
N PHE A 5 7.15 16.03 -0.98
CA PHE A 5 7.67 16.71 -2.18
C PHE A 5 7.18 16.09 -3.49
N LYS A 6 7.16 14.74 -3.58
CA LYS A 6 6.62 14.03 -4.76
C LYS A 6 5.12 14.22 -4.96
N LYS A 7 4.36 14.53 -3.91
CA LYS A 7 2.89 14.73 -3.99
C LYS A 7 2.55 16.15 -4.41
N ILE A 8 3.31 17.14 -3.95
CA ILE A 8 3.16 18.55 -4.34
C ILE A 8 3.49 18.74 -5.84
N PHE A 9 4.52 18.08 -6.36
CA PHE A 9 4.89 18.12 -7.78
C PHE A 9 3.90 17.43 -8.74
N LYS A 10 2.88 16.73 -8.24
CA LYS A 10 1.86 16.05 -9.06
C LYS A 10 0.49 16.73 -9.03
N HIS A 11 0.29 17.74 -8.17
CA HIS A 11 -0.96 18.50 -8.13
C HIS A 11 -0.86 19.73 -9.03
N PRO A 12 -1.89 20.05 -9.84
CA PRO A 12 -1.87 21.22 -10.74
C PRO A 12 -1.62 22.54 -9.98
N ILE A 13 -2.14 22.66 -8.76
CA ILE A 13 -1.90 23.82 -7.88
C ILE A 13 -0.44 23.86 -7.39
N GLY A 14 0.16 22.71 -7.06
CA GLY A 14 1.55 22.65 -6.61
C GLY A 14 2.53 22.99 -7.74
N ILE A 15 2.22 22.58 -8.97
CA ILE A 15 2.97 22.97 -10.17
C ILE A 15 2.83 24.47 -10.39
N ALA A 16 1.61 25.03 -10.35
CA ALA A 16 1.37 26.47 -10.56
C ALA A 16 2.06 27.36 -9.51
N VAL A 17 2.04 26.95 -8.23
CA VAL A 17 2.73 27.68 -7.16
C VAL A 17 4.25 27.56 -7.33
N SER A 18 4.77 26.36 -7.64
CA SER A 18 6.21 26.19 -7.85
C SER A 18 6.72 26.96 -9.07
N SER A 19 5.96 26.98 -10.17
CA SER A 19 6.31 27.73 -11.38
C SER A 19 6.21 29.22 -11.17
N GLY A 20 5.21 29.69 -10.42
CA GLY A 20 5.06 31.09 -10.04
C GLY A 20 6.24 31.58 -9.20
N VAL A 21 6.66 30.80 -8.19
CA VAL A 21 7.82 31.13 -7.37
C VAL A 21 9.08 31.17 -8.24
N ILE A 22 9.36 30.11 -9.00
CA ILE A 22 10.57 30.04 -9.85
C ILE A 22 10.59 31.17 -10.89
N SER A 23 9.46 31.43 -11.56
CA SER A 23 9.34 32.51 -12.55
C SER A 23 9.57 33.87 -11.91
N SER A 24 9.00 34.12 -10.73
CA SER A 24 9.17 35.40 -10.03
C SER A 24 10.63 35.64 -9.63
N THR A 25 11.34 34.60 -9.18
CA THR A 25 12.76 34.70 -8.82
C THR A 25 13.63 34.97 -10.05
N ILE A 26 13.37 34.29 -11.16
CA ILE A 26 14.11 34.48 -12.41
C ILE A 26 13.83 35.88 -12.98
N SER A 27 12.58 36.34 -13.00
CA SER A 27 12.24 37.69 -13.44
C SER A 27 12.87 38.76 -12.56
N ALA A 28 12.92 38.57 -11.24
CA ALA A 28 13.60 39.48 -10.32
C ALA A 28 15.11 39.55 -10.58
N LEU A 29 15.75 38.41 -10.87
CA LEU A 29 17.18 38.36 -11.22
C LEU A 29 17.47 39.04 -12.56
N ILE A 30 16.61 38.83 -13.57
CA ILE A 30 16.74 39.48 -14.89
C ILE A 30 16.54 40.99 -14.77
N VAL A 31 15.53 41.43 -14.00
CA VAL A 31 15.30 42.86 -13.74
C VAL A 31 16.47 43.47 -12.97
N ALA A 32 17.03 42.76 -11.99
CA ALA A 32 18.21 43.21 -11.24
C ALA A 32 19.46 43.29 -12.12
N TYR A 33 19.61 42.37 -13.09
CA TYR A 33 20.70 42.38 -14.06
C TYR A 33 20.58 43.54 -15.06
N ILE A 34 19.36 43.82 -15.54
CA ILE A 34 19.08 44.91 -16.50
C ILE A 34 19.19 46.30 -15.86
N LYS A 35 18.92 46.43 -14.55
CA LYS A 35 18.90 47.73 -13.86
C LYS A 35 20.22 48.21 -13.24
N SER A 36 21.31 47.44 -13.32
CA SER A 36 22.68 47.85 -12.90
C SER A 36 22.74 48.80 -11.69
N GLU A 37 21.94 48.51 -10.66
CA GLU A 37 21.97 49.13 -9.35
C GLU A 37 22.26 47.97 -8.41
N SER A 38 23.35 48.10 -7.66
CA SER A 38 23.97 47.04 -6.83
C SER A 38 22.99 45.95 -6.38
N PHE A 39 23.32 44.67 -6.61
CA PHE A 39 22.54 43.49 -6.18
C PHE A 39 22.02 43.59 -4.72
N MET A 40 22.77 44.31 -3.89
CA MET A 40 22.44 44.66 -2.51
C MET A 40 21.19 45.55 -2.41
N SER A 41 21.04 46.58 -3.25
CA SER A 41 19.86 47.47 -3.29
C SER A 41 18.59 46.74 -3.75
N ALA A 42 18.69 45.87 -4.75
CA ALA A 42 17.58 45.06 -5.24
C ALA A 42 17.11 44.07 -4.17
N SER A 43 18.07 43.41 -3.50
CA SER A 43 17.77 42.51 -2.38
C SER A 43 17.12 43.25 -1.21
N ILE A 44 17.61 44.43 -0.84
CA ILE A 44 17.02 45.27 0.22
C ILE A 44 15.61 45.71 -0.16
N THR A 45 15.35 46.03 -1.43
CA THR A 45 14.01 46.44 -1.90
C THR A 45 13.02 45.29 -1.82
N VAL A 46 13.42 44.08 -2.22
CA VAL A 46 12.61 42.87 -2.07
C VAL A 46 12.35 42.56 -0.59
N TRP A 47 13.37 42.65 0.25
CA TRP A 47 13.22 42.44 1.70
C TRP A 47 12.30 43.48 2.36
N LYS A 48 12.41 44.76 1.99
CA LYS A 48 11.50 45.82 2.46
C LYS A 48 10.06 45.58 2.01
N TRP A 49 9.85 45.09 0.78
CA TRP A 49 8.52 44.75 0.28
C TRP A 49 7.92 43.55 1.03
N VAL A 50 8.72 42.51 1.28
CA VAL A 50 8.30 41.34 2.08
C VAL A 50 7.96 41.76 3.51
N ILE A 51 8.80 42.55 4.16
CA ILE A 51 8.55 43.06 5.52
C ILE A 51 7.29 43.95 5.55
N SER A 52 7.08 44.79 4.53
CA SER A 52 5.86 45.60 4.39
C SER A 52 4.61 44.75 4.20
N LEU A 53 4.67 43.66 3.44
CA LEU A 53 3.57 42.71 3.33
C LEU A 53 3.30 41.99 4.66
N PHE A 54 4.34 41.54 5.35
CA PHE A 54 4.19 40.95 6.68
C PHE A 54 3.58 41.94 7.66
N HIS A 55 4.07 43.18 7.69
CA HIS A 55 3.52 44.23 8.52
C HIS A 55 2.06 44.51 8.14
N SER A 56 1.73 44.61 6.86
CA SER A 56 0.36 44.83 6.37
C SER A 56 -0.58 43.68 6.75
N VAL A 57 -0.14 42.42 6.64
CA VAL A 57 -0.93 41.25 7.07
C VAL A 57 -1.08 41.18 8.59
N LEU A 58 -0.08 41.63 9.36
CA LEU A 58 -0.09 41.62 10.82
C LEU A 58 -0.79 42.85 11.44
N THR A 59 -0.84 43.97 10.72
CA THR A 59 -1.50 45.22 11.14
C THR A 59 -2.86 45.45 10.51
N PHE A 60 -3.21 44.75 9.42
CA PHE A 60 -4.60 44.39 9.23
C PHE A 60 -4.98 43.64 10.50
N GLY A 61 -5.94 44.18 11.24
CA GLY A 61 -6.53 43.53 12.41
C GLY A 61 -7.27 42.28 11.96
N VAL A 62 -6.54 41.29 11.43
CA VAL A 62 -7.03 39.97 11.08
C VAL A 62 -7.55 39.43 12.40
N PRO A 63 -8.88 39.37 12.56
CA PRO A 63 -9.45 38.96 13.83
C PRO A 63 -8.92 37.57 14.11
N VAL A 64 -8.55 37.28 15.35
CA VAL A 64 -8.07 35.95 15.77
C VAL A 64 -9.01 34.83 15.29
N TRP A 65 -10.29 35.16 15.09
CA TRP A 65 -11.30 34.28 14.52
C TRP A 65 -11.05 33.84 13.06
N MET A 66 -10.44 34.66 12.21
CA MET A 66 -10.01 34.28 10.85
C MET A 66 -8.89 33.25 10.88
N LEU A 67 -7.92 33.40 11.80
CA LEU A 67 -6.85 32.41 12.01
C LEU A 67 -7.42 31.08 12.50
N LEU A 68 -8.39 31.12 13.42
CA LEU A 68 -9.11 29.93 13.89
C LEU A 68 -9.90 29.25 12.76
N LEU A 69 -10.56 30.02 11.90
CA LEU A 69 -11.28 29.49 10.73
C LEU A 69 -10.35 28.76 9.77
N ILE A 70 -9.18 29.34 9.46
CA ILE A 70 -8.17 28.70 8.61
C ILE A 70 -7.68 27.39 9.24
N LEU A 71 -7.45 27.39 10.56
CA LEU A 71 -7.03 26.20 11.30
C LEU A 71 -8.10 25.09 11.25
N ILE A 72 -9.37 25.44 11.46
CA ILE A 72 -10.51 24.51 11.39
C ILE A 72 -10.64 23.93 9.98
N ILE A 73 -10.54 24.77 8.94
CA ILE A 73 -10.60 24.34 7.54
C ILE A 73 -9.41 23.42 7.21
N TYR A 74 -8.21 23.75 7.68
CA TYR A 74 -7.01 22.92 7.51
C TYR A 74 -7.20 21.53 8.14
N PHE A 75 -7.66 21.45 9.39
CA PHE A 75 -7.92 20.17 10.06
C PHE A 75 -9.07 19.38 9.42
N LYS A 76 -10.16 20.06 9.00
CA LYS A 76 -11.30 19.42 8.34
C LYS A 76 -11.00 18.93 6.92
N LEU A 77 -10.10 19.57 6.18
CA LEU A 77 -9.70 19.11 4.84
C LEU A 77 -8.67 17.98 4.90
N ILE A 78 -7.82 17.93 5.93
CA ILE A 78 -6.76 16.93 6.04
C ILE A 78 -7.27 15.61 6.65
N ASN A 79 -8.20 15.66 7.62
CA ASN A 79 -8.73 14.47 8.27
C ASN A 79 -9.47 13.47 7.36
N PRO A 80 -10.34 13.86 6.41
CA PRO A 80 -11.02 12.89 5.56
C PRO A 80 -10.07 12.21 4.57
N ILE A 81 -8.93 12.84 4.27
CA ILE A 81 -7.93 12.28 3.36
C ILE A 81 -7.21 11.10 4.03
N SER A 82 -6.98 11.09 5.35
CA SER A 82 -6.31 9.94 5.99
C SER A 82 -7.21 8.70 6.09
N ASN A 83 -8.51 8.87 6.30
CA ASN A 83 -9.43 7.75 6.50
C ASN A 83 -10.00 7.19 5.19
N SER A 84 -10.05 7.98 4.12
CA SER A 84 -10.54 7.51 2.82
C SER A 84 -9.55 6.63 2.06
N PHE A 85 -8.26 6.63 2.40
CA PHE A 85 -7.25 5.81 1.71
C PHE A 85 -7.16 4.36 2.21
N ASN A 86 -7.90 3.98 3.25
CA ASN A 86 -7.91 2.61 3.79
C ASN A 86 -9.12 1.77 3.37
N LYS A 87 -9.95 2.26 2.43
CA LYS A 87 -10.87 1.39 1.67
C LYS A 87 -10.21 0.94 0.36
N ASN A 88 -9.00 0.42 0.44
CA ASN A 88 -8.61 -0.60 -0.52
C ASN A 88 -9.36 -1.85 -0.06
N SER A 89 -10.55 -2.10 -0.61
CA SER A 89 -11.22 -3.39 -0.44
C SER A 89 -10.22 -4.45 -0.88
N SER A 90 -9.68 -5.19 0.10
CA SER A 90 -8.82 -6.32 -0.13
C SER A 90 -9.55 -7.26 -1.10
N PRO A 91 -8.91 -7.75 -2.17
CA PRO A 91 -9.57 -8.66 -3.10
C PRO A 91 -10.26 -9.81 -2.39
N ASP A 92 -11.50 -10.14 -2.78
CA ASP A 92 -12.32 -11.16 -2.10
C ASP A 92 -11.65 -12.53 -2.04
N PHE A 93 -10.79 -12.84 -3.02
CA PHE A 93 -10.04 -14.09 -3.06
C PHE A 93 -9.09 -14.27 -1.85
N LEU A 94 -8.73 -13.19 -1.15
CA LEU A 94 -7.91 -13.27 0.06
C LEU A 94 -8.62 -13.95 1.22
N ASN A 95 -9.95 -14.04 1.18
CA ASN A 95 -10.75 -14.78 2.14
C ASN A 95 -10.76 -16.30 1.87
N TYR A 96 -10.38 -16.71 0.66
CA TYR A 96 -10.26 -18.12 0.29
C TYR A 96 -8.95 -18.70 0.84
N LYS A 97 -8.99 -19.22 2.06
CA LYS A 97 -7.82 -19.71 2.82
C LYS A 97 -7.88 -21.20 3.19
N SER A 98 -9.00 -21.86 2.91
CA SER A 98 -9.15 -23.29 3.14
C SER A 98 -10.09 -23.92 2.12
N ASP A 99 -9.81 -25.18 1.77
CA ASP A 99 -10.68 -25.99 0.91
C ASP A 99 -10.35 -27.48 1.05
N ILE A 100 -11.25 -28.34 0.59
CA ILE A 100 -11.04 -29.78 0.52
C ILE A 100 -10.56 -30.15 -0.89
N ILE A 101 -9.35 -30.69 -0.96
CA ILE A 101 -8.69 -31.13 -2.20
C ILE A 101 -8.24 -32.57 -2.00
N GLU A 102 -8.69 -33.46 -2.89
CA GLU A 102 -8.39 -34.91 -2.84
C GLU A 102 -8.73 -35.60 -1.51
N GLY A 103 -9.76 -35.09 -0.80
CA GLY A 103 -10.22 -35.64 0.47
C GLY A 103 -9.40 -35.21 1.69
N ILE A 104 -8.47 -34.26 1.52
CA ILE A 104 -7.75 -33.59 2.61
C ILE A 104 -8.22 -32.14 2.67
N ARG A 105 -8.38 -31.61 3.88
CA ARG A 105 -8.59 -30.18 4.09
C ARG A 105 -7.24 -29.49 4.06
N TRP A 106 -7.08 -28.52 3.18
CA TRP A 106 -5.86 -27.72 3.10
C TRP A 106 -6.15 -26.33 3.63
N GLU A 107 -5.23 -25.82 4.42
CA GLU A 107 -5.26 -24.45 4.95
C GLU A 107 -4.01 -23.72 4.47
N TRP A 108 -4.17 -22.48 4.03
CA TRP A 108 -3.06 -21.67 3.52
C TRP A 108 -3.26 -20.20 3.83
N GLU A 109 -2.14 -19.48 3.80
CA GLU A 109 -2.12 -18.03 3.95
C GLU A 109 -1.71 -17.35 2.66
N TRP A 110 -2.35 -16.21 2.37
CA TRP A 110 -1.94 -15.32 1.30
C TRP A 110 -0.92 -14.32 1.83
N PHE A 111 0.15 -14.11 1.07
CA PHE A 111 1.06 -13.00 1.31
C PHE A 111 1.06 -12.04 0.12
N SER A 112 1.21 -10.76 0.40
CA SER A 112 1.36 -9.73 -0.62
C SER A 112 2.80 -9.23 -0.66
N TYR A 113 3.43 -9.22 -1.83
CA TYR A 113 4.75 -8.65 -2.05
C TYR A 113 4.75 -7.79 -3.31
N TYR A 114 5.10 -6.51 -3.16
CA TYR A 114 5.05 -5.51 -4.24
C TYR A 114 3.75 -5.48 -5.06
N GLY A 115 2.59 -5.61 -4.38
CA GLY A 115 1.29 -5.59 -5.04
C GLY A 115 0.93 -6.87 -5.80
N LYS A 116 1.76 -7.91 -5.73
CA LYS A 116 1.43 -9.26 -6.18
C LYS A 116 1.04 -10.12 -4.99
N TYR A 117 0.01 -10.93 -5.15
CA TYR A 117 -0.41 -11.90 -4.13
C TYR A 117 0.11 -13.28 -4.49
N SER A 118 0.60 -14.01 -3.49
CA SER A 118 1.05 -15.39 -3.65
C SER A 118 0.66 -16.19 -2.40
N ILE A 119 0.53 -17.50 -2.57
CA ILE A 119 0.34 -18.42 -1.47
C ILE A 119 1.65 -18.51 -0.70
N SER A 120 1.59 -18.47 0.63
CA SER A 120 2.76 -18.62 1.48
C SER A 120 3.38 -20.03 1.34
N ASN A 121 4.58 -20.20 1.88
CA ASN A 121 5.18 -21.54 1.94
C ASN A 121 4.48 -22.45 2.97
N ARG A 122 3.69 -21.89 3.89
CA ARG A 122 2.89 -22.64 4.85
C ARG A 122 1.56 -23.01 4.21
N ILE A 123 1.46 -24.28 3.85
CA ILE A 123 0.23 -24.92 3.40
C ILE A 123 0.10 -26.18 4.24
N ASP A 124 -0.86 -26.14 5.15
CA ASP A 124 -1.02 -27.15 6.17
C ASP A 124 -2.10 -28.13 5.73
N ALA A 125 -1.76 -29.41 5.76
CA ALA A 125 -2.69 -30.49 5.54
C ALA A 125 -3.41 -30.77 6.87
N VAL A 126 -4.73 -30.63 6.88
CA VAL A 126 -5.58 -30.85 8.04
C VAL A 126 -6.50 -32.03 7.76
N CYS A 127 -6.57 -32.95 8.72
CA CYS A 127 -7.43 -34.11 8.61
C CYS A 127 -8.91 -33.71 8.74
N ILE A 128 -9.74 -34.26 7.86
CA ILE A 128 -11.18 -34.01 7.84
C ILE A 128 -11.93 -34.62 9.03
N HIS A 129 -11.37 -35.65 9.69
CA HIS A 129 -12.02 -36.39 10.78
C HIS A 129 -11.64 -35.86 12.16
N CYS A 130 -10.34 -35.61 12.39
CA CYS A 130 -9.79 -35.25 13.69
C CYS A 130 -9.52 -33.74 13.84
N ASN A 131 -9.59 -32.96 12.74
CA ASN A 131 -9.07 -31.59 12.65
C ASN A 131 -7.60 -31.43 13.10
N GLY A 132 -6.87 -32.54 13.19
CA GLY A 132 -5.44 -32.59 13.48
C GLY A 132 -4.62 -32.41 12.21
N TYR A 133 -3.38 -31.98 12.39
CA TYR A 133 -2.43 -31.86 11.29
C TYR A 133 -2.05 -33.24 10.75
N LEU A 134 -1.93 -33.31 9.44
CA LEU A 134 -1.40 -34.45 8.72
C LEU A 134 0.10 -34.25 8.56
N ILE A 135 0.89 -35.19 9.08
CA ILE A 135 2.35 -35.15 9.00
C ILE A 135 2.86 -36.08 7.91
N ASP A 136 4.02 -35.73 7.36
CA ASP A 136 4.73 -36.55 6.37
C ASP A 136 5.30 -37.80 7.06
N ASN A 137 4.69 -38.97 6.85
CA ASN A 137 5.23 -40.24 7.35
C ASN A 137 6.09 -40.90 6.27
N ARG A 138 7.42 -40.78 6.43
CA ARG A 138 8.44 -41.38 5.57
C ARG A 138 8.91 -42.71 6.15
N HIS A 139 8.06 -43.73 6.13
CA HIS A 139 8.44 -45.06 6.63
C HIS A 139 9.27 -45.88 5.64
N SER A 140 9.32 -45.49 4.35
CA SER A 140 10.05 -46.22 3.30
C SER A 140 10.38 -45.27 2.13
N TYR A 141 11.50 -45.51 1.45
CA TYR A 141 11.95 -44.78 0.25
C TYR A 141 10.91 -44.70 -0.88
N HIS A 142 9.86 -45.53 -0.83
CA HIS A 142 8.85 -45.64 -1.89
C HIS A 142 7.42 -45.37 -1.43
N ILE A 143 7.20 -45.03 -0.16
CA ILE A 143 5.84 -44.83 0.36
C ILE A 143 5.75 -43.45 1.00
N ASN A 144 5.25 -42.50 0.21
CA ASN A 144 4.92 -41.15 0.68
C ASN A 144 3.48 -41.12 1.16
N THR A 145 3.28 -40.96 2.48
CA THR A 145 1.95 -40.90 3.08
C THR A 145 1.81 -39.70 4.01
N LEU A 146 0.60 -39.15 4.06
CA LEU A 146 0.19 -38.17 5.05
C LEU A 146 -0.64 -38.88 6.12
N GLU A 147 -0.26 -38.74 7.38
CA GLU A 147 -0.90 -39.43 8.51
C GLU A 147 -1.38 -38.44 9.58
N CYS A 148 -2.63 -38.57 10.08
CA CYS A 148 -3.11 -37.78 11.23
C CYS A 148 -2.57 -38.43 12.51
N GLU A 149 -1.85 -37.67 13.32
CA GLU A 149 -1.30 -38.11 14.60
C GLU A 149 -2.38 -38.56 15.60
N HIS A 150 -3.62 -38.06 15.46
CA HIS A 150 -4.69 -38.28 16.44
C HIS A 150 -5.68 -39.39 16.08
N CYS A 151 -5.98 -39.62 14.80
CA CYS A 151 -7.02 -40.58 14.40
C CYS A 151 -6.52 -41.69 13.48
N GLY A 152 -5.23 -41.69 13.11
CA GLY A 152 -4.64 -42.71 12.24
C GLY A 152 -5.16 -42.68 10.80
N PHE A 153 -5.88 -41.62 10.40
CA PHE A 153 -6.23 -41.40 8.99
C PHE A 153 -4.95 -41.27 8.17
N LYS A 154 -4.85 -42.03 7.07
CA LYS A 154 -3.70 -42.03 6.17
C LYS A 154 -4.15 -41.76 4.75
N LYS A 155 -3.44 -40.84 4.08
CA LYS A 155 -3.56 -40.60 2.64
C LYS A 155 -2.27 -41.00 1.96
N ASN A 156 -2.37 -41.95 1.03
CA ASN A 156 -1.26 -42.27 0.13
C ASN A 156 -1.11 -41.16 -0.91
N LEU A 157 0.10 -40.63 -1.05
CA LEU A 157 0.45 -39.60 -2.03
C LEU A 157 0.83 -40.18 -3.40
N SER A 158 0.62 -41.49 -3.61
CA SER A 158 1.09 -42.24 -4.79
C SER A 158 2.61 -42.07 -5.00
N GLU A 159 3.12 -42.12 -6.23
CA GLU A 159 4.55 -41.97 -6.56
C GLU A 159 5.10 -40.53 -6.38
N TRP A 160 4.26 -39.59 -5.96
CA TRP A 160 4.66 -38.19 -5.84
C TRP A 160 5.48 -37.97 -4.57
N GLU A 161 6.59 -37.24 -4.70
CA GLU A 161 7.31 -36.71 -3.56
C GLU A 161 6.47 -35.67 -2.81
N HIS A 162 6.64 -35.55 -1.50
CA HIS A 162 5.88 -34.62 -0.66
C HIS A 162 5.95 -33.17 -1.16
N GLU A 163 7.11 -32.74 -1.66
CA GLU A 163 7.27 -31.40 -2.24
C GLU A 163 6.52 -31.24 -3.56
N GLU A 164 6.62 -32.23 -4.45
CA GLU A 164 5.93 -32.23 -5.74
C GLU A 164 4.40 -32.24 -5.54
N TYR A 165 3.93 -33.02 -4.58
CA TYR A 165 2.52 -33.05 -4.18
C TYR A 165 2.07 -31.71 -3.62
N ARG A 166 2.85 -31.06 -2.73
CA ARG A 166 2.55 -29.69 -2.27
C ARG A 166 2.48 -28.69 -3.43
N ASN A 167 3.36 -28.81 -4.43
CA ASN A 167 3.34 -27.96 -5.61
C ASN A 167 2.11 -28.24 -6.51
N LYS A 168 1.66 -29.50 -6.60
CA LYS A 168 0.38 -29.85 -7.25
C LYS A 168 -0.79 -29.19 -6.53
N ILE A 169 -0.86 -29.26 -5.20
CA ILE A 169 -1.90 -28.62 -4.40
C ILE A 169 -1.89 -27.09 -4.59
N LYS A 170 -0.72 -26.44 -4.57
CA LYS A 170 -0.58 -25.00 -4.88
C LYS A 170 -1.21 -24.64 -6.22
N ARG A 171 -0.91 -25.40 -7.28
CA ARG A 171 -1.47 -25.17 -8.62
C ARG A 171 -2.99 -25.33 -8.63
N GLU A 172 -3.51 -26.30 -7.90
CA GLU A 172 -4.94 -26.54 -7.79
C GLU A 172 -5.67 -25.43 -7.02
N ILE A 173 -5.10 -24.93 -5.92
CA ILE A 173 -5.62 -23.76 -5.18
C ILE A 173 -5.69 -22.54 -6.12
N LEU A 174 -4.62 -22.26 -6.86
CA LEU A 174 -4.58 -21.14 -7.82
C LEU A 174 -5.60 -21.31 -8.94
N ARG A 175 -5.82 -22.54 -9.44
CA ARG A 175 -6.85 -22.84 -10.44
C ARG A 175 -8.25 -22.53 -9.89
N ARG A 176 -8.60 -23.02 -8.69
CA ARG A 176 -9.91 -22.77 -8.06
C ARG A 176 -10.12 -21.30 -7.73
N THR A 177 -9.08 -20.61 -7.29
CA THR A 177 -9.12 -19.17 -6.99
C THR A 177 -9.52 -18.36 -8.23
N ARG A 178 -8.92 -18.65 -9.39
CA ARG A 178 -9.26 -18.00 -10.66
C ARG A 178 -10.70 -18.28 -11.11
N ASN A 179 -11.19 -19.49 -10.88
CA ASN A 179 -12.57 -19.82 -11.24
C ASN A 179 -13.57 -19.06 -10.38
N LYS A 180 -13.37 -19.02 -9.05
CA LYS A 180 -14.22 -18.26 -8.13
C LYS A 180 -14.22 -16.75 -8.43
N SER A 181 -13.08 -16.19 -8.82
CA SER A 181 -13.03 -14.77 -9.20
C SER A 181 -13.83 -14.46 -10.47
N ASN A 182 -13.90 -15.42 -11.41
CA ASN A 182 -14.68 -15.24 -12.63
C ASN A 182 -16.19 -15.35 -12.37
N GLU A 183 -16.62 -16.27 -11.50
CA GLU A 183 -18.02 -16.43 -11.09
C GLU A 183 -18.56 -15.17 -10.39
N ASN A 184 -17.76 -14.54 -9.52
CA ASN A 184 -18.16 -13.31 -8.82
C ASN A 184 -18.15 -12.05 -9.70
N SER A 185 -17.70 -12.15 -10.95
CA SER A 185 -17.63 -11.02 -11.91
C SER A 185 -18.73 -11.03 -12.97
N MET A 186 -19.58 -12.06 -12.99
CA MET A 186 -20.82 -12.16 -13.76
C MET A 186 -22.01 -11.72 -12.91
#